data_AF-A0A659SMY1-F1
#
_entry.id   AF-A0A659SMY1-F1
#
_cell.length_a   1.000
_cell.length_b   1.000
_cell.length_c   1.000
_cell.angle_alpha   90.00
_cell.angle_beta   90.00
_cell.angle_gamma   90.00
#
_symmetry.space_group_name_H-M   'P 1'
#
loop_
_entity.id
_entity.type
_entity.pdbx_description
1 polymer ?
#
loop_
_entity_poly.entity_id
_entity_poly.type
_entity_poly.pdbx_seq_one_letter_code
_entity_poly.pdbx_strand_id
1 'polypeptide(L)'
;MKEALATGSEAWWRTKTGPEWIREKDGNYRVTFWWRDPQGNETYSPIRRVWVYITGVTDHHQNAQPQTMARIAGTDVWRWSTALSANWRGSYCFIPTERDDVFAAFAPGETPDRNVLREGWRQLLPQAIADPLNSQSWRGGRGHAGAALELPAAPGPPRGGRPAP
;
A
#
# COMPACT_ATOMS: atom_id res chain seq x y z
N MET A 1 2.07 -22.31 25.50
CA MET A 1 0.71 -22.23 24.92
C MET A 1 0.84 -21.96 23.44
N LYS A 2 0.13 -22.68 22.55
CA LYS A 2 0.04 -22.30 21.13
C LYS A 2 -0.82 -21.04 21.06
N GLU A 3 -0.26 -19.95 20.55
CA GLU A 3 -1.03 -18.75 20.23
C GLU A 3 -2.13 -19.10 19.21
N ALA A 4 -3.37 -18.67 19.47
CA ALA A 4 -4.49 -18.89 18.55
C ALA A 4 -4.30 -18.05 17.28
N LEU A 5 -4.62 -18.64 16.12
CA LEU A 5 -4.57 -17.97 14.82
C LEU A 5 -5.80 -17.09 14.60
N ALA A 6 -5.99 -16.10 15.46
CA ALA A 6 -7.00 -15.06 15.31
C ALA A 6 -6.45 -13.88 14.51
N THR A 7 -7.25 -13.25 13.65
CA THR A 7 -6.83 -12.05 12.92
C THR A 7 -6.33 -10.96 13.87
N GLY A 8 -5.14 -10.41 13.59
CA GLY A 8 -4.46 -9.44 14.46
C GLY A 8 -3.64 -10.05 15.61
N SER A 9 -3.66 -11.37 15.81
CA SER A 9 -2.74 -12.01 16.77
C SER A 9 -1.31 -12.07 16.22
N GLU A 10 -0.32 -12.21 17.11
CA GLU A 10 1.08 -12.42 16.71
C GLU A 10 1.24 -13.62 15.78
N ALA A 11 0.57 -14.74 16.09
CA ALA A 11 0.58 -15.92 15.25
C ALA A 11 0.03 -15.64 13.85
N TRP A 12 -1.01 -14.79 13.73
CA TRP A 12 -1.55 -14.38 12.44
C TRP A 12 -0.60 -13.44 11.69
N TRP A 13 0.00 -12.46 12.36
CA TRP A 13 0.97 -11.55 11.75
C TRP A 13 2.21 -12.28 11.23
N ARG A 14 2.68 -13.34 11.90
CA ARG A 14 3.77 -14.20 11.41
C ARG A 14 3.47 -14.88 10.06
N THR A 15 2.21 -14.95 9.64
CA THR A 15 1.83 -15.49 8.32
C THR A 15 1.96 -14.47 7.19
N LYS A 16 2.18 -13.18 7.51
CA LYS A 16 2.21 -12.09 6.53
C LYS A 16 3.64 -11.69 6.20
N THR A 17 3.95 -11.64 4.91
CA THR A 17 5.28 -11.30 4.37
C THR A 17 5.22 -10.16 3.34
N GLY A 18 4.14 -9.38 3.36
CA GLY A 18 3.83 -8.34 2.38
C GLY A 18 2.43 -8.50 1.78
N PRO A 19 2.18 -7.91 0.59
CA PRO A 19 0.92 -8.03 -0.12
C PRO A 19 0.64 -9.47 -0.54
N GLU A 20 -0.61 -9.90 -0.43
CA GLU A 20 -1.08 -11.21 -0.90
C GLU A 20 -1.93 -11.02 -2.16
N TRP A 21 -1.92 -11.98 -3.08
CA TRP A 21 -2.72 -11.88 -4.30
C TRP A 21 -3.39 -13.19 -4.69
N ILE A 22 -4.59 -13.07 -5.27
CA ILE A 22 -5.37 -14.18 -5.81
C ILE A 22 -5.70 -13.85 -7.27
N ARG A 23 -5.48 -14.81 -8.17
CA ARG A 23 -5.84 -14.67 -9.58
C ARG A 23 -7.37 -14.75 -9.74
N GLU A 24 -7.95 -13.78 -10.42
CA GLU A 24 -9.39 -13.74 -10.73
C GLU A 24 -9.68 -14.34 -12.11
N LYS A 25 -10.97 -14.55 -12.41
CA LYS A 25 -11.42 -15.24 -13.63
C LYS A 25 -11.09 -14.47 -14.92
N ASP A 26 -10.99 -13.16 -14.84
CA ASP A 26 -10.64 -12.26 -15.94
C ASP A 26 -9.12 -12.23 -16.23
N GLY A 27 -8.31 -12.95 -15.43
CA GLY A 27 -6.87 -13.00 -15.54
C GLY A 27 -6.13 -11.91 -14.76
N ASN A 28 -6.83 -10.96 -14.15
CA ASN A 28 -6.25 -9.99 -13.22
C ASN A 28 -6.00 -10.63 -11.84
N TYR A 29 -5.35 -9.89 -10.96
CA TYR A 29 -5.09 -10.29 -9.59
C TYR A 29 -5.76 -9.33 -8.62
N ARG A 30 -6.53 -9.88 -7.68
CA ARG A 30 -6.93 -9.16 -6.47
C ARG A 30 -5.75 -9.16 -5.50
N VAL A 31 -5.14 -8.01 -5.31
CA VAL A 31 -4.02 -7.81 -4.39
C VAL A 31 -4.54 -7.19 -3.12
N THR A 32 -4.15 -7.74 -1.97
CA THR A 32 -4.51 -7.26 -0.63
C THR A 32 -3.25 -6.81 0.10
N PHE A 33 -3.28 -5.55 0.55
CA PHE A 33 -2.24 -4.93 1.35
C PHE A 33 -2.63 -4.96 2.82
N TRP A 34 -1.63 -5.13 3.67
CA TRP A 34 -1.78 -5.24 5.11
C TRP A 34 -0.82 -4.26 5.78
N TRP A 35 -1.30 -3.54 6.77
CA TRP A 35 -0.45 -2.75 7.65
C TRP A 35 -0.80 -3.01 9.11
N ARG A 36 0.22 -3.24 9.91
CA ARG A 36 0.10 -3.45 11.36
C ARG A 36 0.26 -2.13 12.07
N ASP A 37 -0.74 -1.73 12.83
CA ASP A 37 -0.70 -0.53 13.64
C ASP A 37 0.13 -0.77 14.93
N PRO A 38 1.29 -0.13 15.09
CA PRO A 38 2.13 -0.33 16.27
C PRO A 38 1.50 0.24 17.55
N GLN A 39 0.47 1.09 17.43
CA GLN A 39 -0.24 1.68 18.57
C GLN A 39 -1.51 0.91 18.93
N GLY A 40 -1.74 -0.27 18.33
CA GLY A 40 -2.84 -1.15 18.65
C GLY A 40 -4.12 -0.82 17.88
N ASN A 41 -5.27 -1.10 18.51
CA ASN A 41 -6.59 -0.94 17.91
C ASN A 41 -7.10 0.51 17.98
N GLU A 42 -8.32 0.75 17.52
CA GLU A 42 -8.98 2.06 17.48
C GLU A 42 -9.19 2.74 18.83
N THR A 43 -9.12 2.03 19.96
CA THR A 43 -9.25 2.66 21.29
C THR A 43 -7.95 3.30 21.76
N TYR A 44 -6.81 2.91 21.17
CA TYR A 44 -5.47 3.35 21.58
C TYR A 44 -4.75 4.15 20.49
N SER A 45 -4.88 3.74 19.23
CA SER A 45 -4.16 4.34 18.12
C SER A 45 -4.86 5.62 17.62
N PRO A 46 -4.13 6.75 17.48
CA PRO A 46 -4.67 7.99 16.92
C PRO A 46 -4.74 7.98 15.38
N ILE A 47 -4.28 6.90 14.72
CA ILE A 47 -4.23 6.82 13.26
C ILE A 47 -5.64 6.85 12.66
N ARG A 48 -5.91 7.86 11.83
CA ARG A 48 -7.19 8.06 11.14
C ARG A 48 -7.19 7.53 9.72
N ARG A 49 -6.03 7.58 9.07
CA ARG A 49 -5.84 7.16 7.67
C ARG A 49 -4.56 6.36 7.55
N VAL A 50 -4.61 5.34 6.71
CA VAL A 50 -3.42 4.66 6.19
C VAL A 50 -3.53 4.69 4.68
N TRP A 51 -2.95 5.70 4.05
CA TRP A 51 -3.03 5.85 2.59
C TRP A 51 -2.16 4.79 1.91
N VAL A 52 -2.65 4.26 0.79
CA VAL A 52 -1.92 3.31 -0.07
C VAL A 52 -1.52 4.04 -1.34
N TYR A 53 -0.26 4.45 -1.43
CA TYR A 53 0.29 5.17 -2.58
C TYR A 53 1.03 4.18 -3.48
N ILE A 54 0.43 3.84 -4.63
CA ILE A 54 0.96 2.91 -5.62
C ILE A 54 1.23 3.71 -6.89
N THR A 55 2.49 3.72 -7.31
CA THR A 55 2.92 4.49 -8.48
C THR A 55 2.16 4.06 -9.73
N GLY A 56 1.52 5.01 -10.41
CA GLY A 56 0.73 4.78 -11.62
C GLY A 56 -0.58 4.04 -11.41
N VAL A 57 -1.05 3.87 -10.17
CA VAL A 57 -2.34 3.21 -9.85
C VAL A 57 -3.21 4.09 -8.96
N THR A 58 -2.71 4.50 -7.79
CA THR A 58 -3.48 5.30 -6.82
C THR A 58 -2.94 6.73 -6.67
N ASP A 59 -2.06 7.13 -7.58
CA ASP A 59 -1.45 8.45 -7.58
C ASP A 59 -2.09 9.41 -8.59
N HIS A 60 -1.55 10.63 -8.59
CA HIS A 60 -1.97 11.72 -9.46
C HIS A 60 -1.70 11.48 -10.96
N HIS A 61 -1.08 10.37 -11.39
CA HIS A 61 -0.96 10.05 -12.82
C HIS A 61 -2.23 9.42 -13.39
N GLN A 62 -3.06 8.81 -12.53
CA GLN A 62 -4.33 8.19 -12.93
C GLN A 62 -5.55 9.06 -12.60
N ASN A 63 -5.34 10.24 -11.99
CA ASN A 63 -6.39 11.01 -11.33
C ASN A 63 -7.27 10.11 -10.43
N ALA A 64 -6.63 9.16 -9.74
CA ALA A 64 -7.35 8.25 -8.86
C ALA A 64 -7.77 8.99 -7.59
N GLN A 65 -8.96 8.67 -7.09
CA GLN A 65 -9.34 9.06 -5.74
C GLN A 65 -8.34 8.45 -4.74
N PRO A 66 -7.80 9.24 -3.79
CA PRO A 66 -6.87 8.74 -2.78
C PRO A 66 -7.43 7.54 -2.03
N GLN A 67 -6.68 6.46 -1.98
CA GLN A 67 -7.10 5.19 -1.39
C GLN A 67 -6.51 5.02 0.00
N THR A 68 -7.35 4.70 0.98
CA THR A 68 -6.92 4.40 2.35
C THR A 68 -7.37 3.01 2.77
N MET A 69 -6.57 2.35 3.60
CA MET A 69 -6.96 1.11 4.25
C MET A 69 -8.09 1.34 5.24
N ALA A 70 -8.83 0.26 5.52
CA ALA A 70 -9.79 0.20 6.61
C ALA A 70 -9.24 -0.71 7.72
N ARG A 71 -9.40 -0.26 8.97
CA ARG A 71 -9.10 -1.09 10.15
C ARG A 71 -10.13 -2.20 10.27
N ILE A 72 -9.68 -3.41 10.62
CA ILE A 72 -10.55 -4.47 11.12
C ILE A 72 -10.83 -4.18 12.59
N ALA A 73 -12.10 -3.93 12.92
CA ALA A 73 -12.54 -3.49 14.24
C ALA A 73 -12.01 -4.38 15.37
N GLY A 74 -11.56 -3.74 16.46
CA GLY A 74 -10.98 -4.39 17.63
C GLY A 74 -9.53 -4.86 17.46
N THR A 75 -8.90 -4.64 16.30
CA THR A 75 -7.55 -5.15 15.99
C THR A 75 -6.57 -4.04 15.56
N ASP A 76 -5.29 -4.39 15.52
CA ASP A 76 -4.22 -3.58 14.94
C ASP A 76 -4.10 -3.73 13.41
N VAL A 77 -5.05 -4.41 12.75
CA VAL A 77 -4.97 -4.75 11.33
C VAL A 77 -5.65 -3.70 10.47
N TRP A 78 -4.88 -3.06 9.59
CA TRP A 78 -5.39 -2.29 8.47
C TRP A 78 -5.29 -3.09 7.17
N ARG A 79 -6.34 -3.02 6.35
CA ARG A 79 -6.46 -3.77 5.09
C ARG A 79 -7.01 -2.90 3.96
N TRP A 80 -6.45 -3.08 2.76
CA TRP A 80 -7.05 -2.60 1.51
C TRP A 80 -6.78 -3.58 0.37
N SER A 81 -7.67 -3.63 -0.62
CA SER A 81 -7.50 -4.49 -1.79
C SER A 81 -7.81 -3.76 -3.09
N THR A 82 -7.13 -4.14 -4.16
CA THR A 82 -7.36 -3.64 -5.52
C THR A 82 -7.13 -4.72 -6.57
N ALA A 83 -7.65 -4.51 -7.78
CA ALA A 83 -7.30 -5.31 -8.95
C ALA A 83 -6.04 -4.74 -9.61
N LEU A 84 -5.10 -5.61 -9.99
CA LEU A 84 -3.91 -5.27 -10.79
C LEU A 84 -3.75 -6.30 -11.90
N SER A 85 -3.25 -5.86 -13.06
CA SER A 85 -3.01 -6.75 -14.20
C SER A 85 -1.86 -7.72 -13.93
N ALA A 86 -1.91 -8.92 -14.51
CA ALA A 86 -0.89 -9.95 -14.28
C ALA A 86 0.55 -9.51 -14.62
N ASN A 87 0.69 -8.53 -15.52
CA ASN A 87 1.98 -7.97 -15.96
C ASN A 87 2.45 -6.77 -15.13
N TRP A 88 1.71 -6.39 -14.09
CA TRP A 88 2.02 -5.19 -13.32
C TRP A 88 3.28 -5.40 -12.46
N ARG A 89 4.17 -4.40 -12.50
CA ARG A 89 5.31 -4.25 -11.62
C ARG A 89 5.43 -2.77 -11.26
N GLY A 90 5.66 -2.49 -9.99
CA GLY A 90 5.85 -1.11 -9.55
C GLY A 90 6.26 -1.02 -8.08
N SER A 91 6.27 0.23 -7.60
CA SER A 91 6.54 0.56 -6.21
C SER A 91 5.28 1.06 -5.52
N TYR A 92 5.23 0.82 -4.22
CA TYR A 92 4.21 1.37 -3.34
C TYR A 92 4.80 1.78 -1.99
N CYS A 93 4.07 2.61 -1.26
CA CYS A 93 4.34 2.94 0.14
C CYS A 93 3.02 3.15 0.90
N PHE A 94 3.12 3.11 2.23
CA PHE A 94 2.01 3.43 3.11
C PHE A 94 2.21 4.78 3.77
N ILE A 95 1.12 5.48 4.07
CA ILE A 95 1.16 6.75 4.80
C ILE A 95 0.17 6.67 5.97
N PRO A 96 0.54 6.03 7.09
CA PRO A 96 -0.23 6.08 8.32
C PRO A 96 -0.16 7.50 8.89
N THR A 97 -1.31 8.11 9.15
CA THR A 97 -1.38 9.49 9.65
C THR A 97 -2.61 9.70 10.53
N GLU A 98 -2.45 10.59 11.51
CA GLU A 98 -3.55 11.11 12.33
C GLU A 98 -4.37 12.17 11.58
N ARG A 99 -3.83 12.70 10.48
CA ARG A 99 -4.48 13.71 9.65
C ARG A 99 -5.63 13.11 8.83
N ASP A 100 -6.76 13.81 8.83
CA ASP A 100 -7.93 13.51 8.00
C ASP A 100 -8.43 14.74 7.21
N ASP A 101 -7.60 15.78 7.13
CA ASP A 101 -7.91 17.10 6.59
C ASP A 101 -7.27 17.37 5.21
N VAL A 102 -6.49 16.43 4.66
CA VAL A 102 -5.69 16.66 3.45
C VAL A 102 -6.51 16.57 2.16
N PHE A 103 -7.36 15.55 2.05
CA PHE A 103 -8.18 15.31 0.87
C PHE A 103 -9.65 15.51 1.21
N ALA A 104 -10.36 16.23 0.34
CA ALA A 104 -11.81 16.35 0.43
C ALA A 104 -12.49 14.99 0.21
N ALA A 105 -13.74 14.89 0.62
CA ALA A 105 -14.58 13.78 0.23
C ALA A 105 -14.83 13.85 -1.28
N PHE A 106 -14.62 12.72 -1.98
CA PHE A 106 -14.94 12.57 -3.40
C PHE A 106 -16.23 11.77 -3.54
N ALA A 107 -17.12 12.20 -4.44
CA ALA A 107 -18.29 11.41 -4.78
C ALA A 107 -17.87 10.13 -5.54
N PRO A 108 -18.63 9.02 -5.43
CA PRO A 108 -18.33 7.82 -6.20
C PRO A 108 -18.25 8.11 -7.71
N GLY A 109 -17.14 7.76 -8.34
CA GLY A 109 -16.91 7.99 -9.77
C GLY A 109 -16.47 9.41 -10.16
N GLU A 110 -16.31 10.32 -9.18
CA GLU A 110 -15.72 11.62 -9.41
C GLU A 110 -14.24 11.49 -9.76
N THR A 111 -13.80 12.20 -10.82
CA THR A 111 -12.39 12.32 -11.18
C THR A 111 -11.81 13.58 -10.54
N PRO A 112 -10.93 13.47 -9.53
CA PRO A 112 -10.32 14.62 -8.88
C PRO A 112 -9.41 15.41 -9.82
N ASP A 113 -9.26 16.70 -9.54
CA ASP A 113 -8.26 17.54 -10.20
C ASP A 113 -6.84 17.05 -9.86
N ARG A 114 -6.02 16.85 -10.89
CA ARG A 114 -4.64 16.36 -10.78
C ARG A 114 -3.74 17.25 -9.91
N ASN A 115 -3.90 18.57 -9.99
CA ASN A 115 -3.11 19.51 -9.19
C ASN A 115 -3.51 19.45 -7.72
N VAL A 116 -4.81 19.28 -7.43
CA VAL A 116 -5.30 19.06 -6.06
C VAL A 116 -4.72 17.77 -5.49
N LEU A 117 -4.73 16.68 -6.26
CA LEU A 117 -4.10 15.41 -5.84
C LEU A 117 -2.61 15.59 -5.57
N ARG A 118 -1.89 16.25 -6.49
CA ARG A 118 -0.45 16.48 -6.34
C ARG A 118 -0.12 17.27 -5.09
N GLU A 119 -0.90 18.31 -4.77
CA GLU A 119 -0.68 19.12 -3.58
C GLU A 119 -1.00 18.34 -2.29
N GLY A 120 -2.10 17.58 -2.25
CA GLY A 120 -2.41 16.73 -1.11
C GLY A 120 -1.33 15.67 -0.87
N TRP A 121 -0.87 15.00 -1.94
CA TRP A 121 0.22 14.03 -1.84
C TRP A 121 1.54 14.67 -1.40
N ARG A 122 1.85 15.89 -1.84
CA ARG A 122 3.05 16.63 -1.39
C ARG A 122 3.08 16.80 0.13
N GLN A 123 1.93 16.98 0.78
CA GLN A 123 1.83 17.11 2.24
C GLN A 123 1.97 15.77 2.97
N LEU A 124 1.52 14.68 2.36
CA LEU A 124 1.47 13.35 2.98
C LEU A 124 2.74 12.52 2.75
N LEU A 125 3.34 12.61 1.56
CA LEU A 125 4.50 11.81 1.19
C LEU A 125 5.69 11.93 2.18
N PRO A 126 5.98 13.07 2.83
CA PRO A 126 7.00 13.13 3.88
C PRO A 126 6.81 12.14 5.05
N GLN A 127 5.58 11.66 5.28
CA GLN A 127 5.24 10.66 6.30
C GLN A 127 5.26 9.22 5.73
N ALA A 128 5.54 9.04 4.44
CA ALA A 128 5.48 7.75 3.79
C ALA A 128 6.55 6.78 4.32
N ILE A 129 6.12 5.55 4.55
CA ILE A 129 6.95 4.43 4.99
C ILE A 129 6.92 3.32 3.94
N ALA A 130 8.02 2.59 3.82
CA ALA A 130 8.00 1.31 3.12
C ALA A 130 7.13 0.32 3.91
N ASP A 131 6.66 -0.71 3.21
CA ASP A 131 5.92 -1.81 3.84
C ASP A 131 6.84 -2.58 4.80
N PRO A 132 6.58 -2.56 6.13
CA PRO A 132 7.42 -3.25 7.10
C PRO A 132 7.41 -4.78 6.95
N LEU A 133 6.41 -5.35 6.29
CA LEU A 133 6.28 -6.79 6.07
C LEU A 133 7.05 -7.25 4.83
N ASN A 134 7.33 -6.34 3.89
CA ASN A 134 7.95 -6.66 2.62
C ASN A 134 9.47 -6.49 2.69
N SER A 135 10.21 -7.59 2.49
CA SER A 135 11.68 -7.58 2.49
C SER A 135 12.28 -6.87 1.27
N GLN A 136 11.53 -6.70 0.18
CA GLN A 136 11.94 -5.96 -1.02
C GLN A 136 11.66 -4.45 -0.87
N SER A 137 12.11 -3.89 0.25
CA SER A 137 11.93 -2.49 0.62
C SER A 137 13.25 -1.74 0.59
N TRP A 138 13.19 -0.45 0.25
CA TRP A 138 14.35 0.43 0.26
C TRP A 138 14.02 1.77 0.92
N ARG A 139 15.03 2.38 1.54
CA ARG A 139 15.00 3.80 1.91
C ARG A 139 15.54 4.58 0.72
N GLY A 140 14.66 5.27 -0.01
CA GLY A 140 15.08 6.05 -1.17
C GLY A 140 15.99 7.21 -0.74
N GLY A 141 17.18 7.31 -1.33
CA GLY A 141 18.12 8.42 -1.08
C GLY A 141 17.67 9.79 -1.61
N ARG A 142 16.44 9.91 -2.13
CA ARG A 142 15.89 11.13 -2.76
C ARG A 142 14.47 11.51 -2.32
N GLY A 143 13.91 10.95 -1.26
CA GLY A 143 12.67 11.52 -0.71
C GLY A 143 11.86 10.63 0.20
N HIS A 144 11.49 9.42 -0.20
CA HIS A 144 10.57 8.56 0.57
C HIS A 144 10.94 7.07 0.48
N ALA A 145 10.61 6.31 1.52
CA ALA A 145 10.80 4.85 1.54
C ALA A 145 9.71 4.17 0.69
N GLY A 146 10.06 3.05 0.04
CA GLY A 146 9.15 2.31 -0.82
C GLY A 146 9.41 0.82 -0.80
N ALA A 147 8.43 0.05 -1.25
CA ALA A 147 8.49 -1.39 -1.39
C ALA A 147 8.11 -1.80 -2.82
N ALA A 148 8.73 -2.87 -3.32
CA ALA A 148 8.45 -3.41 -4.65
C ALA A 148 7.27 -4.37 -4.58
N LEU A 149 6.42 -4.35 -5.61
CA LEU A 149 5.45 -5.39 -5.87
C LEU A 149 5.55 -5.80 -7.35
N GLU A 150 5.59 -7.11 -7.57
CA GLU A 150 5.69 -7.72 -8.88
C GLU A 150 4.67 -8.85 -8.98
N LEU A 151 3.80 -8.78 -9.98
CA LEU A 151 2.83 -9.85 -10.25
C LEU A 151 3.41 -10.94 -11.16
N PRO A 152 2.87 -12.17 -11.13
CA PRO A 152 3.55 -13.35 -11.70
C PRO A 152 3.91 -13.29 -13.19
N ALA A 153 3.24 -12.46 -13.99
CA ALA A 153 3.52 -12.29 -15.42
C ALA A 153 4.20 -10.95 -15.74
N ALA A 154 4.71 -10.25 -14.74
CA ALA A 154 5.48 -9.03 -14.96
C ALA A 154 6.69 -9.31 -15.86
N PRO A 155 6.97 -8.45 -16.86
CA PRO A 155 8.14 -8.63 -17.69
C PRO A 155 9.39 -8.59 -16.82
N GLY A 156 10.38 -9.48 -17.05
CA GLY A 156 11.65 -9.45 -16.33
C GLY A 156 12.32 -8.07 -16.41
N PRO A 157 13.23 -7.71 -15.49
CA PRO A 157 13.98 -6.47 -15.63
C PRO A 157 14.62 -6.42 -17.02
N PRO A 158 14.68 -5.25 -17.68
CA PRO A 158 15.38 -5.15 -18.96
C PRO A 158 16.77 -5.76 -18.78
N ARG A 159 17.18 -6.64 -19.69
CA ARG A 159 18.51 -7.26 -19.66
C ARG A 159 19.55 -6.15 -19.74
N GLY A 160 20.02 -5.67 -18.60
CA GLY A 160 21.16 -4.77 -18.51
C GLY A 160 22.37 -5.48 -19.08
N GLY A 161 23.05 -4.84 -20.04
CA GLY A 161 24.24 -5.37 -20.69
C GLY A 161 25.23 -5.90 -19.66
N ARG A 162 25.72 -7.12 -19.89
CA ARG A 162 26.96 -7.57 -19.26
C ARG A 162 28.01 -6.47 -19.47
N PRO A 163 28.77 -6.05 -18.44
CA PRO A 163 30.04 -5.42 -18.75
C PRO A 163 30.84 -6.41 -19.59
N ALA A 164 31.33 -5.95 -20.74
CA ALA A 164 32.33 -6.69 -21.50
C ALA A 164 33.53 -6.98 -20.57
N PRO A 165 34.19 -8.15 -20.73
CA PRO A 165 35.32 -8.54 -19.89
C PRO A 165 36.44 -7.49 -19.87
#